data_AF-A0A382ZXV3-F1
#
_entry.id   AF-A0A382ZXV3-F1
#
_cell.length_a   1.000
_cell.length_b   1.000
_cell.length_c   1.000
_cell.angle_alpha   90.00
_cell.angle_beta   90.00
_cell.angle_gamma   90.00
#
_symmetry.space_group_name_H-M   'P 1'
#
loop_
_entity.id
_entity.type
_entity.pdbx_description
1 polymer ?
#
loop_
_entity_poly.entity_id
_entity_poly.type
_entity_poly.pdbx_seq_one_letter_code
_entity_poly.pdbx_strand_id
1 'polypeptide(L)'
;MDTSHTISQGSTTETGSYWHAIMHRREPDYPNSKYWFGRAGDHSVFPAIREAAAGIAATATSLPDSATFLTTQSAWDPYAFVDLCKAANFGRTPVEDLCRQIQQREWEILFDYCYQTAVG
;
A
#
# COMPACT_ATOMS: atom_id res chain seq x y z
N MET A 1 7.70 15.04 -14.54
CA MET A 1 6.87 14.92 -13.33
C MET A 1 5.81 16.03 -13.35
N ASP A 2 5.08 16.24 -14.45
CA ASP A 2 4.23 17.45 -14.58
C ASP A 2 2.86 17.22 -15.21
N THR A 3 2.57 16.05 -15.78
CA THR A 3 1.26 15.82 -16.42
C THR A 3 0.20 15.22 -15.49
N SER A 4 0.59 14.56 -14.40
CA SER A 4 -0.36 14.04 -13.39
C SER A 4 -0.74 15.06 -12.32
N HIS A 5 0.10 16.08 -12.08
CA HIS A 5 -0.10 17.05 -11.00
C HIS A 5 -1.33 17.95 -11.17
N THR A 6 -1.82 18.16 -12.40
CA THR A 6 -2.95 19.09 -12.64
C THR A 6 -4.32 18.42 -12.52
N ILE A 7 -4.40 17.11 -12.76
CA ILE A 7 -5.68 16.38 -12.70
C ILE A 7 -5.98 15.91 -11.27
N SER A 8 -4.95 15.61 -10.48
CA SER A 8 -5.15 14.98 -9.17
C SER A 8 -5.22 15.95 -7.97
N GLN A 9 -4.99 17.25 -8.19
CA GLN A 9 -5.22 18.27 -7.16
C GLN A 9 -6.72 18.55 -6.91
N GLY A 10 -7.61 18.11 -7.80
CA GLY A 10 -9.05 18.37 -7.71
C GLY A 10 -9.85 17.40 -6.82
N SER A 11 -9.32 16.20 -6.53
CA SER A 11 -10.00 15.22 -5.68
C SER A 11 -9.16 14.91 -4.45
N THR A 12 -9.27 15.73 -3.41
CA THR A 12 -8.74 15.46 -2.06
C THR A 12 -9.58 14.39 -1.34
N THR A 13 -10.02 13.36 -2.05
CA THR A 13 -10.77 12.25 -1.47
C THR A 13 -9.78 11.31 -0.77
N GLU A 14 -10.29 10.54 0.18
CA GLU A 14 -9.52 9.48 0.85
C GLU A 14 -8.90 8.53 -0.17
N THR A 15 -9.70 8.08 -1.15
CA THR A 15 -9.27 7.20 -2.24
C THR A 15 -8.24 7.84 -3.18
N GLY A 16 -8.41 9.11 -3.55
CA GLY A 16 -7.44 9.84 -4.39
C GLY A 16 -6.09 10.00 -3.67
N SER A 17 -6.13 10.31 -2.38
CA SER A 17 -4.94 10.38 -1.53
C SER A 17 -4.25 9.02 -1.40
N TYR A 18 -5.00 7.93 -1.31
CA TYR A 18 -4.45 6.57 -1.31
C TYR A 18 -3.71 6.27 -2.63
N TRP A 19 -4.31 6.57 -3.79
CA TRP A 19 -3.64 6.40 -5.07
C TRP A 19 -2.30 7.16 -5.16
N HIS A 20 -2.25 8.39 -4.66
CA HIS A 20 -1.01 9.15 -4.54
C HIS A 20 0.02 8.47 -3.66
N ALA A 21 -0.41 7.93 -2.52
CA ALA A 21 0.46 7.24 -1.59
C ALA A 21 1.13 6.00 -2.21
N ILE A 22 0.36 5.20 -2.96
CA ILE A 22 0.87 4.05 -3.72
C ILE A 22 1.87 4.50 -4.80
N MET A 23 1.53 5.55 -5.54
CA MET A 23 2.37 6.08 -6.61
C MET A 23 3.75 6.54 -6.08
N HIS A 24 3.78 7.35 -5.03
CA HIS A 24 5.05 7.78 -4.42
C HIS A 24 5.86 6.61 -3.83
N ARG A 25 5.20 5.57 -3.27
CA ARG A 25 5.91 4.37 -2.80
C ARG A 25 6.64 3.64 -3.94
N ARG A 26 6.07 3.65 -5.14
CA ARG A 26 6.65 3.06 -6.36
C ARG A 26 7.74 3.92 -7.00
N GLU A 27 7.80 5.20 -6.68
CA GLU A 27 8.86 6.15 -7.08
C GLU A 27 10.01 6.26 -6.04
N PRO A 28 10.19 5.23 -5.20
CA PRO A 28 10.90 5.29 -3.93
C PRO A 28 10.84 6.57 -3.09
N ASP A 29 9.74 7.34 -3.17
CA ASP A 29 9.51 8.56 -2.40
C ASP A 29 8.69 8.26 -1.14
N TYR A 30 9.34 7.55 -0.22
CA TYR A 30 8.69 7.05 1.00
C TYR A 30 8.13 8.15 1.93
N PRO A 31 8.81 9.30 2.14
CA PRO A 31 8.23 10.39 2.95
C PRO A 31 6.93 10.94 2.36
N ASN A 32 6.87 11.18 1.03
CA ASN A 32 5.62 11.65 0.42
C ASN A 32 4.56 10.54 0.41
N SER A 33 4.93 9.28 0.21
CA SER A 33 4.00 8.17 0.36
C SER A 33 3.31 8.19 1.72
N LYS A 34 4.06 8.31 2.82
CA LYS A 34 3.51 8.41 4.18
C LYS A 34 2.63 9.64 4.38
N TYR A 35 3.03 10.79 3.84
CA TYR A 35 2.23 12.00 3.88
C TYR A 35 0.85 11.79 3.24
N TRP A 36 0.81 11.17 2.05
CA TRP A 36 -0.43 10.89 1.34
C TRP A 36 -1.27 9.79 2.01
N PHE A 37 -0.64 8.78 2.63
CA PHE A 37 -1.36 7.84 3.49
C PHE A 37 -2.02 8.53 4.69
N GLY A 38 -1.37 9.53 5.28
CA GLY A 38 -1.99 10.37 6.31
C GLY A 38 -3.19 11.16 5.82
N ARG A 39 -3.21 11.56 4.55
CA ARG A 39 -4.38 12.20 3.90
C ARG A 39 -5.48 11.20 3.53
N ALA A 40 -5.11 9.95 3.24
CA ALA A 40 -6.05 8.88 2.91
C ALA A 40 -6.88 8.44 4.13
N GLY A 41 -6.34 8.58 5.35
CA GLY A 41 -7.04 8.22 6.58
C GLY A 41 -7.35 6.72 6.67
N ASP A 42 -8.40 6.38 7.41
CA ASP A 42 -8.88 5.01 7.60
C ASP A 42 -9.77 4.57 6.43
N HIS A 43 -9.13 4.22 5.31
CA HIS A 43 -9.87 3.85 4.10
C HIS A 43 -10.59 2.51 4.27
N SER A 44 -11.83 2.45 3.79
CA SER A 44 -12.73 1.27 3.81
C SER A 44 -12.14 -0.04 3.27
N VAL A 45 -11.08 -0.01 2.45
CA VAL A 45 -10.47 -1.20 1.85
C VAL A 45 -9.40 -1.82 2.76
N PHE A 46 -8.95 -1.13 3.80
CA PHE A 46 -7.90 -1.60 4.71
C PHE A 46 -8.12 -3.01 5.26
N PRO A 47 -9.34 -3.42 5.69
CA PRO A 47 -9.58 -4.80 6.13
C PRO A 47 -9.26 -5.84 5.05
N ALA A 48 -9.65 -5.58 3.80
CA ALA A 48 -9.38 -6.45 2.66
C ALA A 48 -7.89 -6.49 2.31
N ILE A 49 -7.19 -5.35 2.39
CA ILE A 49 -5.73 -5.31 2.18
C ILE A 49 -5.01 -6.14 3.26
N ARG A 50 -5.39 -5.95 4.52
CA ARG A 50 -4.81 -6.70 5.66
C ARG A 50 -4.97 -8.21 5.45
N GLU A 51 -6.18 -8.66 5.13
CA GLU A 51 -6.45 -10.08 4.89
C GLU A 51 -5.63 -10.63 3.73
N ALA A 52 -5.61 -9.90 2.61
CA ALA A 52 -4.84 -10.31 1.43
C ALA A 52 -3.33 -10.36 1.71
N ALA A 53 -2.78 -9.36 2.41
CA ALA A 53 -1.38 -9.31 2.78
C ALA A 53 -0.99 -10.44 3.74
N ALA A 54 -1.84 -10.73 4.74
CA ALA A 54 -1.65 -11.86 5.63
C ALA A 54 -1.67 -13.20 4.87
N GLY A 55 -2.61 -13.37 3.94
CA GLY A 55 -2.71 -14.55 3.08
C GLY A 55 -1.46 -14.76 2.23
N ILE A 56 -0.95 -13.71 1.58
CA ILE A 56 0.29 -13.77 0.79
C ILE A 56 1.48 -14.10 1.71
N ALA A 57 1.62 -13.40 2.84
CA ALA A 57 2.72 -13.63 3.79
C ALA A 57 2.71 -15.06 4.37
N ALA A 58 1.54 -15.65 4.59
CA ALA A 58 1.40 -17.03 5.08
C ALA A 58 1.87 -18.10 4.08
N THR A 59 2.00 -17.76 2.79
CA THR A 59 2.56 -18.67 1.78
C THR A 59 4.09 -18.64 1.70
N ALA A 60 4.74 -17.66 2.34
CA ALA A 60 6.19 -17.55 2.33
C ALA A 60 6.82 -18.70 3.12
N THR A 61 7.86 -19.33 2.57
CA THR A 61 8.60 -20.42 3.24
C THR A 61 9.22 -19.95 4.56
N SER A 62 9.69 -18.71 4.60
CA SER A 62 10.16 -18.04 5.80
C SER A 62 9.80 -16.56 5.73
N LEU A 63 9.44 -15.99 6.88
CA LEU A 63 9.10 -14.59 7.02
C LEU A 63 10.07 -13.96 8.02
N PRO A 64 10.91 -12.98 7.61
CA PRO A 64 11.82 -12.33 8.54
C PRO A 64 11.04 -11.47 9.54
N ASP A 65 11.64 -11.20 10.70
CA ASP A 65 11.03 -10.41 11.78
C ASP A 65 10.45 -9.07 11.29
N SER A 66 11.16 -8.41 10.36
CA SER A 66 10.73 -7.16 9.73
C SER A 66 9.37 -7.23 9.04
N ALA A 67 8.92 -8.42 8.62
CA ALA A 67 7.69 -8.65 7.88
C ALA A 67 6.61 -9.40 8.70
N THR A 68 6.91 -9.82 9.94
CA THR A 68 5.96 -10.56 10.81
C THR A 68 4.69 -9.78 11.14
N PHE A 69 4.74 -8.44 11.10
CA PHE A 69 3.55 -7.61 11.28
C PHE A 69 2.46 -7.90 10.24
N LEU A 70 2.84 -8.39 9.04
CA LEU A 70 1.89 -8.71 7.96
C LEU A 70 0.86 -9.76 8.38
N THR A 71 1.21 -10.66 9.30
CA THR A 71 0.32 -11.73 9.80
C THR A 71 -0.23 -11.47 11.20
N THR A 72 0.30 -10.48 11.93
CA THR A 72 -0.05 -10.24 13.34
C THR A 72 -0.79 -8.92 13.59
N GLN A 73 -0.74 -7.97 12.65
CA GLN A 73 -1.44 -6.69 12.78
C GLN A 73 -2.97 -6.87 12.82
N SER A 74 -3.65 -6.15 13.72
CA SER A 74 -5.11 -6.19 13.84
C SER A 74 -5.83 -5.31 12.81
N ALA A 75 -5.18 -4.24 12.35
CA ALA A 75 -5.62 -3.36 11.27
C ALA A 75 -4.48 -3.17 10.26
N TRP A 76 -4.80 -2.74 9.03
CA TRP A 76 -3.77 -2.46 8.03
C TRP A 76 -2.98 -1.21 8.43
N ASP A 77 -1.66 -1.36 8.63
CA ASP A 77 -0.75 -0.25 8.83
C ASP A 77 0.00 0.07 7.51
N PRO A 78 -0.44 1.09 6.76
CA PRO A 78 0.24 1.47 5.52
C PRO A 78 1.65 2.02 5.77
N TYR A 79 1.93 2.60 6.94
CA TYR A 79 3.25 3.13 7.26
C TYR A 79 4.27 2.02 7.47
N ALA A 80 3.88 0.97 8.21
CA ALA A 80 4.70 -0.23 8.37
C ALA A 80 4.98 -0.90 7.02
N PHE A 81 3.98 -0.97 6.13
CA PHE A 81 4.18 -1.52 4.80
C PHE A 81 5.07 -0.65 3.90
N VAL A 82 4.97 0.69 3.99
CA VAL A 82 5.92 1.62 3.34
C VAL A 82 7.35 1.38 3.83
N ASP A 83 7.55 1.22 5.13
CA ASP A 83 8.87 0.96 5.70
C ASP A 83 9.43 -0.40 5.30
N LEU A 84 8.58 -1.43 5.19
CA LEU A 84 8.98 -2.74 4.66
C LEU A 84 9.43 -2.65 3.20
N CYS A 85 8.66 -1.96 2.35
CA CYS A 85 9.02 -1.73 0.94
C CYS A 85 10.35 -0.96 0.82
N LYS A 86 10.56 0.06 1.66
CA LYS A 86 11.81 0.80 1.75
C LYS A 86 12.97 -0.10 2.15
N ALA A 87 12.81 -0.91 3.18
CA ALA A 87 13.84 -1.83 3.64
C ALA A 87 14.20 -2.86 2.56
N ALA A 88 13.20 -3.40 1.86
CA ALA A 88 13.40 -4.31 0.73
C ALA A 88 14.17 -3.64 -0.41
N ASN A 89 13.76 -2.43 -0.82
CA ASN A 89 14.40 -1.67 -1.90
C ASN A 89 15.88 -1.33 -1.61
N PHE A 90 16.24 -1.13 -0.34
CA PHE A 90 17.62 -0.92 0.08
C PHE A 90 18.39 -2.22 0.39
N GLY A 91 17.82 -3.39 0.09
CA GLY A 91 18.44 -4.70 0.32
C GLY A 91 18.64 -5.05 1.80
N ARG A 92 17.90 -4.41 2.71
CA ARG A 92 18.01 -4.64 4.17
C ARG A 92 17.22 -5.85 4.65
N THR A 93 16.29 -6.34 3.83
CA THR A 93 15.48 -7.52 4.11
C THR A 93 15.10 -8.22 2.81
N PRO A 94 15.17 -9.56 2.72
CA PRO A 94 14.97 -10.31 1.48
C PRO A 94 13.47 -10.57 1.20
N VAL A 95 12.65 -9.52 1.19
CA VAL A 95 11.19 -9.62 0.98
C VAL A 95 10.69 -8.84 -0.23
N GLU A 96 11.54 -8.63 -1.23
CA GLU A 96 11.19 -7.84 -2.42
C GLU A 96 10.00 -8.45 -3.18
N ASP A 97 10.03 -9.76 -3.47
CA ASP A 97 8.94 -10.43 -4.17
C ASP A 97 7.64 -10.48 -3.35
N LEU A 98 7.75 -10.59 -2.03
CA LEU A 98 6.60 -10.50 -1.12
C LEU A 98 5.98 -9.10 -1.18
N CYS A 99 6.81 -8.05 -1.10
CA CYS A 99 6.34 -6.66 -1.21
C CYS A 99 5.69 -6.40 -2.57
N ARG A 100 6.23 -6.95 -3.67
CA ARG A 100 5.64 -6.81 -5.01
C ARG A 100 4.27 -7.46 -5.11
N GLN A 101 4.11 -8.68 -4.59
CA GLN A 101 2.83 -9.38 -4.58
C GLN A 101 1.76 -8.62 -3.77
N ILE A 102 2.13 -8.14 -2.58
CA ILE A 102 1.20 -7.37 -1.73
C ILE A 102 0.83 -6.05 -2.41
N GLN A 103 1.80 -5.32 -3.00
CA GLN A 103 1.54 -4.07 -3.72
C GLN A 103 0.61 -4.28 -4.93
N GLN A 104 0.77 -5.38 -5.67
CA GLN A 104 -0.13 -5.72 -6.76
C GLN A 104 -1.55 -5.94 -6.23
N ARG A 105 -1.69 -6.76 -5.18
CA ARG A 105 -3.00 -7.08 -4.62
C ARG A 105 -3.67 -5.86 -3.99
N GLU A 106 -2.90 -4.98 -3.36
CA GLU A 106 -3.36 -3.69 -2.84
C GLU A 106 -3.91 -2.79 -3.94
N TRP A 107 -3.21 -2.71 -5.08
CA TRP A 107 -3.67 -1.98 -6.26
C TRP A 107 -4.99 -2.54 -6.79
N GLU A 108 -5.10 -3.86 -6.95
CA GLU A 108 -6.30 -4.53 -7.45
C GLU A 108 -7.52 -4.26 -6.57
N ILE A 109 -7.37 -4.37 -5.24
CA ILE A 109 -8.47 -4.12 -4.30
C ILE A 109 -8.93 -2.66 -4.36
N LEU A 110 -7.99 -1.71 -4.38
CA LEU A 110 -8.35 -0.29 -4.47
C LEU A 110 -9.03 0.04 -5.81
N PHE A 111 -8.58 -0.59 -6.90
CA PHE A 111 -9.19 -0.46 -8.22
C PHE A 111 -10.62 -1.02 -8.24
N ASP A 112 -10.83 -2.22 -7.71
CA ASP A 112 -12.15 -2.86 -7.63
C ASP A 112 -13.11 -1.99 -6.79
N TYR A 113 -12.65 -1.43 -5.68
CA TYR A 113 -13.42 -0.49 -4.87
C TYR A 113 -13.84 0.75 -5.66
N CYS A 114 -12.92 1.35 -6.41
CA CYS A 114 -13.22 2.51 -7.27
C CYS A 114 -14.26 2.14 -8.32
N TYR A 115 -14.11 0.99 -8.97
CA TYR A 115 -15.05 0.51 -9.98
C TYR A 115 -16.45 0.33 -9.39
N GLN A 116 -16.57 -0.39 -8.27
CA GLN A 116 -17.84 -0.63 -7.59
C GLN A 116 -18.52 0.66 -7.14
N THR A 117 -17.75 1.62 -6.62
CA THR A 117 -18.28 2.92 -6.17
C THR A 117 -18.74 3.80 -7.33
N ALA A 118 -18.16 3.64 -8.53
CA ALA A 118 -18.53 4.42 -9.71
C ALA A 118 -19.73 3.86 -10.48
N VAL A 119 -19.96 2.54 -10.43
CA VAL A 119 -21.09 1.87 -11.11
C VAL A 119 -22.30 1.61 -10.20
N GLY A 120 -22.11 1.77 -8.89
CA GLY A 120 -23.14 1.58 -7.85
C GLY A 120 -24.03 2.80 -7.63
#